data_AF-A0A3C1XBX3-F1
#
_entry.id   AF-A0A3C1XBX3-F1
#
_cell.length_a   1.000
_cell.length_b   1.000
_cell.length_c   1.000
_cell.angle_alpha   90.00
_cell.angle_beta   90.00
_cell.angle_gamma   90.00
#
_symmetry.space_group_name_H-M   'P 1'
#
loop_
_entity.id
_entity.type
_entity.pdbx_description
1 polymer ?
#
loop_
_entity_poly.entity_id
_entity_poly.type
_entity_poly.pdbx_seq_one_letter_code
_entity_poly.pdbx_strand_id
1 'polypeptide(L)'
;MHSEMIQLLGEFLGTFTLILLGNGVVSGVVLSKTKATGAGWVAITLGWGFAVMMGGYISGFMSPAHLNPAVTIAMAMIGSFSWSLVLPYIIAQMLGAMAASVILYLMFYPHYAETKNQADILGTFSTGPAIRHTPSNLISEIVGTAVLTAGRGCFWPCCISP
;
A
#
# COMPACT_ATOMS: atom_id res chain seq x y z
N MET A 1 -3.35 12.05 22.95
CA MET A 1 -3.72 12.87 21.77
C MET A 1 -2.44 13.26 21.05
N HIS A 2 -2.07 12.54 19.99
CA HIS A 2 -0.87 12.86 19.20
C HIS A 2 -1.12 14.11 18.36
N SER A 3 -0.12 14.98 18.22
CA SER A 3 -0.22 16.16 17.36
C SER A 3 -0.46 15.74 15.90
N GLU A 4 -1.13 16.58 15.12
CA GLU A 4 -1.45 16.30 13.71
C GLU A 4 -0.19 15.96 12.91
N MET A 5 0.93 16.64 13.20
CA MET A 5 2.23 16.37 12.58
C MET A 5 2.74 14.94 12.85
N ILE A 6 2.58 14.43 14.07
CA ILE A 6 2.96 13.04 14.40
C ILE A 6 2.08 12.05 13.65
N GLN A 7 0.79 12.35 13.50
CA GLN A 7 -0.12 11.49 12.74
C GLN A 7 0.25 11.46 11.24
N LEU A 8 0.58 12.60 10.65
CA LEU A 8 1.06 12.68 9.25
C LEU A 8 2.37 11.91 9.05
N LEU A 9 3.29 12.00 10.02
CA LEU A 9 4.53 11.20 9.97
C LEU A 9 4.22 9.70 10.07
N GLY A 10 3.22 9.31 10.88
CA GLY A 10 2.76 7.92 10.99
C GLY A 10 2.25 7.39 9.65
N GLU A 11 1.40 8.17 8.97
CA GLU A 11 0.91 7.84 7.63
C GLU A 11 2.02 7.74 6.59
N PHE A 12 2.97 8.68 6.60
CA PHE A 12 4.13 8.64 5.71
C PHE A 12 4.97 7.37 5.93
N LEU A 13 5.36 7.08 7.18
CA LEU A 13 6.20 5.93 7.50
C LEU A 13 5.47 4.60 7.30
N GLY A 14 4.20 4.54 7.65
CA GLY A 14 3.37 3.36 7.44
C GLY A 14 3.20 3.03 5.96
N THR A 15 2.85 4.02 5.13
CA THR A 15 2.71 3.82 3.67
C THR A 15 4.08 3.55 3.03
N PHE A 16 5.14 4.20 3.50
CA PHE A 16 6.51 3.91 3.07
C PHE A 16 6.85 2.43 3.31
N THR A 17 6.63 1.90 4.51
CA THR A 17 6.90 0.48 4.81
C THR A 17 6.00 -0.46 4.01
N LEU A 18 4.71 -0.13 3.90
CA LEU A 18 3.75 -0.91 3.13
C LEU A 18 4.19 -1.07 1.67
N ILE A 19 4.63 0.02 1.02
CA ILE A 19 5.11 -0.01 -0.36
C ILE A 19 6.50 -0.65 -0.47
N LEU A 20 7.42 -0.34 0.45
CA LEU A 20 8.77 -0.91 0.44
C LEU A 20 8.73 -2.44 0.51
N LEU A 21 7.86 -3.01 1.34
CA LEU A 21 7.74 -4.46 1.50
C LEU A 21 6.83 -5.08 0.42
N GLY A 22 5.68 -4.47 0.13
CA GLY A 22 4.71 -4.97 -0.86
C GLY A 22 5.27 -4.96 -2.29
N ASN A 23 5.75 -3.80 -2.75
CA ASN A 23 6.39 -3.73 -4.06
C ASN A 23 7.77 -4.41 -4.07
N GLY A 24 8.41 -4.56 -2.89
CA GLY A 24 9.65 -5.31 -2.74
C GLY A 24 9.47 -6.79 -3.07
N VAL A 25 8.40 -7.44 -2.57
CA VAL A 25 8.11 -8.82 -2.94
C VAL A 25 7.74 -8.95 -4.42
N VAL A 26 6.96 -8.00 -4.98
CA VAL A 26 6.65 -8.00 -6.41
C VAL A 26 7.93 -7.90 -7.24
N SER A 27 8.79 -6.93 -6.96
CA SER A 27 10.10 -6.75 -7.62
C SER A 27 10.96 -8.00 -7.52
N GLY A 28 10.99 -8.63 -6.33
CA GLY A 28 11.67 -9.88 -6.12
C GLY A 28 11.15 -11.03 -6.97
N VAL A 29 9.84 -11.10 -7.25
CA VAL A 29 9.23 -12.22 -7.98
C VAL A 29 9.20 -12.00 -9.49
N VAL A 30 8.99 -10.77 -9.96
CA VAL A 30 8.75 -10.48 -11.39
C VAL A 30 9.99 -10.01 -12.14
N LEU A 31 10.95 -9.35 -11.47
CA LEU A 31 12.17 -8.92 -12.15
C LEU A 31 13.10 -10.10 -12.44
N SER A 32 13.78 -10.01 -13.56
CA SER A 32 14.72 -11.03 -14.02
C SER A 32 15.98 -11.07 -13.15
N LYS A 33 16.55 -12.27 -13.01
CA LYS A 33 17.81 -12.54 -12.28
C LYS A 33 17.76 -12.17 -10.79
N THR A 34 16.59 -11.97 -10.20
CA THR A 34 16.44 -11.96 -8.75
C THR A 34 16.47 -13.40 -8.22
N LYS A 35 16.75 -13.59 -6.93
CA LYS A 35 16.73 -14.95 -6.35
C LYS A 35 15.32 -15.51 -6.14
N ALA A 36 14.31 -14.65 -6.20
CA ALA A 36 12.90 -15.02 -6.04
C ALA A 36 12.13 -15.01 -7.39
N THR A 37 12.82 -14.83 -8.53
CA THR A 37 12.16 -14.84 -9.85
C THR A 37 11.34 -16.12 -10.00
N GLY A 38 10.04 -15.97 -10.30
CA GLY A 38 9.14 -17.11 -10.51
C GLY A 38 8.65 -17.81 -9.24
N ALA A 39 8.84 -17.24 -8.04
CA ALA A 39 8.26 -17.78 -6.80
C ALA A 39 6.71 -17.79 -6.78
N GLY A 40 6.08 -17.09 -7.72
CA GLY A 40 4.65 -17.19 -8.01
C GLY A 40 3.76 -16.30 -7.17
N TRP A 41 2.45 -16.39 -7.44
CA TRP A 41 1.45 -15.49 -6.88
C TRP A 41 1.28 -15.61 -5.35
N VAL A 42 1.51 -16.80 -4.79
CA VAL A 42 1.41 -17.04 -3.33
C VAL A 42 2.46 -16.23 -2.56
N ALA A 43 3.68 -16.11 -3.08
CA ALA A 43 4.71 -15.28 -2.45
C ALA A 43 4.31 -13.81 -2.44
N ILE A 44 3.74 -13.32 -3.56
CA ILE A 44 3.26 -11.95 -3.69
C ILE A 44 2.12 -11.67 -2.70
N THR A 45 1.10 -12.53 -2.64
CA THR A 45 -0.07 -12.28 -1.78
C THR A 45 0.26 -12.35 -0.29
N LEU A 46 1.06 -13.32 0.14
CA LEU A 46 1.51 -13.41 1.52
C LEU A 46 2.43 -12.23 1.87
N GLY A 47 3.37 -11.86 0.98
CA GLY A 47 4.26 -10.73 1.20
C GLY A 47 3.50 -9.41 1.33
N TRP A 48 2.48 -9.18 0.51
CA TRP A 48 1.59 -8.01 0.64
C TRP A 48 0.79 -8.03 1.94
N GLY A 49 0.27 -9.20 2.36
CA GLY A 49 -0.42 -9.33 3.65
C GLY A 49 0.46 -8.91 4.83
N PHE A 50 1.71 -9.38 4.87
CA PHE A 50 2.69 -8.96 5.88
C PHE A 50 3.09 -7.48 5.75
N ALA A 51 3.21 -6.96 4.53
CA ALA A 51 3.53 -5.55 4.30
C ALA A 51 2.45 -4.62 4.88
N VAL A 52 1.17 -4.94 4.64
CA VAL A 52 0.02 -4.22 5.20
C VAL A 52 0.04 -4.27 6.72
N MET A 53 0.27 -5.45 7.31
CA MET A 53 0.37 -5.63 8.76
C MET A 53 1.49 -4.78 9.37
N MET A 54 2.69 -4.83 8.78
CA MET A 54 3.85 -4.07 9.27
C MET A 54 3.67 -2.56 9.14
N GLY A 55 3.13 -2.09 8.01
CA GLY A 55 2.77 -0.67 7.84
C GLY A 55 1.76 -0.23 8.90
N GLY A 56 0.74 -1.05 9.15
CA GLY A 56 -0.26 -0.83 10.20
C GLY A 56 0.35 -0.73 11.59
N TYR A 57 1.27 -1.64 11.96
CA TYR A 57 1.95 -1.59 13.26
C TYR A 57 2.84 -0.36 13.43
N ILE A 58 3.62 0.01 12.41
CA ILE A 58 4.48 1.20 12.49
C ILE A 58 3.65 2.46 12.63
N SER A 59 2.59 2.58 11.83
CA SER A 59 1.73 3.76 11.85
C SER A 59 0.84 3.83 13.09
N GLY A 60 0.37 2.68 13.60
CA GLY A 60 -0.64 2.60 14.65
C GLY A 60 -0.24 3.25 15.99
N PHE A 61 1.06 3.36 16.27
CA PHE A 61 1.54 4.09 17.46
C PHE A 61 1.41 5.60 17.34
N MET A 62 1.36 6.13 16.12
CA MET A 62 1.49 7.56 15.82
C MET A 62 0.22 8.15 15.20
N SER A 63 -0.47 7.37 14.38
CA SER A 63 -1.69 7.75 13.64
C SER A 63 -2.73 6.63 13.74
N PRO A 64 -3.98 6.88 13.34
CA PRO A 64 -4.99 5.84 13.20
C PRO A 64 -4.63 4.72 12.19
N ALA A 65 -3.55 4.89 11.41
CA ALA A 65 -3.05 4.00 10.37
C ALA A 65 -4.04 3.82 9.21
N HIS A 66 -4.32 4.89 8.48
CA HIS A 66 -5.17 4.82 7.29
C HIS A 66 -4.43 4.18 6.12
N LEU A 67 -3.19 4.66 5.88
CA LEU A 67 -2.22 4.19 4.89
C LEU A 67 -2.72 4.13 3.45
N ASN A 68 -3.92 4.65 3.21
CA ASN A 68 -4.68 4.52 1.98
C ASN A 68 -5.68 5.69 1.87
N PRO A 69 -5.69 6.41 0.73
CA PRO A 69 -6.62 7.50 0.48
C PRO A 69 -8.10 7.10 0.57
N ALA A 70 -8.48 5.94 0.02
CA ALA A 70 -9.86 5.46 0.04
C ALA A 70 -10.33 5.19 1.47
N VAL A 71 -9.45 4.63 2.30
CA VAL A 71 -9.75 4.40 3.72
C VAL A 71 -9.86 5.74 4.46
N THR A 72 -9.00 6.71 4.16
CA THR A 72 -9.06 8.06 4.76
C THR A 72 -10.39 8.75 4.46
N ILE A 73 -10.83 8.69 3.21
CA ILE A 73 -12.11 9.25 2.78
C ILE A 73 -13.26 8.48 3.44
N ALA A 74 -13.24 7.15 3.46
CA ALA A 74 -14.27 6.34 4.09
C ALA A 74 -14.45 6.68 5.58
N MET A 75 -13.35 6.86 6.32
CA MET A 75 -13.39 7.26 7.74
C MET A 75 -13.95 8.67 7.93
N ALA A 76 -13.62 9.61 7.03
CA ALA A 76 -14.20 10.95 7.07
C ALA A 76 -15.71 10.94 6.75
N MET A 77 -16.15 10.09 5.82
CA MET A 77 -17.56 9.94 5.44
C MET A 77 -18.43 9.39 6.57
N ILE A 78 -17.90 8.49 7.40
CA ILE A 78 -18.63 7.95 8.56
C ILE A 78 -18.52 8.83 9.82
N GLY A 79 -17.86 10.00 9.70
CA GLY A 79 -17.69 10.94 10.81
C GLY A 79 -16.65 10.55 11.85
N SER A 80 -15.82 9.53 11.58
CA SER A 80 -14.77 9.07 12.50
C SER A 80 -13.42 9.78 12.29
N PHE A 81 -13.32 10.66 11.29
CA PHE A 81 -12.11 11.42 10.97
C PHE A 81 -12.44 12.84 10.46
N SER A 82 -11.60 13.82 10.80
CA SER A 82 -11.82 15.22 10.39
C SER A 82 -11.55 15.40 8.89
N TRP A 83 -12.50 16.03 8.18
CA TRP A 83 -12.34 16.39 6.77
C TRP A 83 -11.15 17.33 6.52
N SER A 84 -10.76 18.16 7.49
CA SER A 84 -9.60 19.05 7.37
C SER A 84 -8.27 18.30 7.21
N LEU A 85 -8.19 17.06 7.72
CA LEU A 85 -6.98 16.24 7.70
C LEU A 85 -6.94 15.25 6.53
N VAL A 86 -8.03 15.11 5.76
CA VAL A 86 -8.11 14.16 4.63
C VAL A 86 -7.03 14.45 3.59
N LEU A 87 -6.95 15.69 3.11
CA LEU A 87 -5.95 16.05 2.09
C LEU A 87 -4.51 15.95 2.62
N PRO A 88 -4.17 16.47 3.83
CA PRO A 88 -2.86 16.24 4.44
C PRO A 88 -2.46 14.76 4.54
N TYR A 89 -3.38 13.89 4.94
CA TYR A 89 -3.13 12.43 5.04
C TYR A 89 -2.82 11.83 3.67
N ILE A 90 -3.62 12.16 2.65
CA ILE A 90 -3.39 11.67 1.29
C ILE A 90 -2.01 12.11 0.79
N ILE A 91 -1.62 13.36 1.03
CA ILE A 91 -0.29 13.86 0.65
C ILE A 91 0.81 13.06 1.38
N ALA A 92 0.68 12.86 2.68
CA ALA A 92 1.66 12.09 3.46
C ALA A 92 1.80 10.64 2.95
N GLN A 93 0.67 9.97 2.69
CA GLN A 93 0.63 8.61 2.14
C GLN A 93 1.31 8.55 0.75
N MET A 94 0.97 9.48 -0.15
CA MET A 94 1.55 9.52 -1.49
C MET A 94 3.06 9.78 -1.45
N LEU A 95 3.52 10.71 -0.61
CA LEU A 95 4.95 10.98 -0.44
C LEU A 95 5.69 9.76 0.13
N GLY A 96 5.10 9.04 1.09
CA GLY A 96 5.66 7.80 1.63
C GLY A 96 5.79 6.72 0.57
N ALA A 97 4.74 6.52 -0.23
CA ALA A 97 4.73 5.58 -1.34
C ALA A 97 5.80 5.91 -2.41
N MET A 98 5.91 7.19 -2.78
CA MET A 98 6.90 7.66 -3.76
C MET A 98 8.33 7.44 -3.25
N ALA A 99 8.62 7.80 -1.99
CA ALA A 99 9.93 7.61 -1.40
C ALA A 99 10.33 6.11 -1.36
N ALA A 100 9.41 5.24 -0.95
CA ALA A 100 9.64 3.80 -0.95
C ALA A 100 9.90 3.24 -2.36
N SER A 101 9.14 3.73 -3.35
CA SER A 101 9.29 3.30 -4.75
C SER A 101 10.64 3.70 -5.34
N VAL A 102 11.14 4.90 -5.02
CA VAL A 102 12.48 5.33 -5.42
C VAL A 102 13.55 4.44 -4.79
N ILE A 103 13.44 4.12 -3.50
CA ILE A 103 14.40 3.24 -2.83
C ILE A 103 14.37 1.84 -3.45
N LEU A 104 13.19 1.28 -3.72
CA LEU A 104 13.07 -0.02 -4.39
C LEU A 104 13.67 -0.02 -5.79
N TYR A 105 13.44 1.04 -6.56
CA TYR A 105 14.06 1.19 -7.87
C TYR A 105 15.59 1.12 -7.77
N LEU A 106 16.18 1.84 -6.81
CA LEU A 106 17.62 1.83 -6.58
C LEU A 106 18.12 0.45 -6.10
N MET A 107 17.38 -0.22 -5.21
CA MET A 107 17.73 -1.57 -4.72
C MET A 107 17.75 -2.62 -5.83
N PHE A 108 16.82 -2.52 -6.78
CA PHE A 108 16.69 -3.47 -7.89
C PHE A 108 17.28 -2.93 -9.20
N TYR A 109 18.03 -1.83 -9.19
CA TYR A 109 18.46 -1.11 -10.38
C TYR A 109 19.09 -1.99 -11.48
N PRO A 110 20.03 -2.92 -11.18
CA PRO A 110 20.59 -3.80 -12.20
C PRO A 110 19.56 -4.79 -12.78
N HIS A 111 18.59 -5.24 -11.99
CA HIS A 111 17.56 -6.18 -12.41
C HIS A 111 16.57 -5.56 -13.41
N TYR A 112 16.34 -4.25 -13.33
CA TYR A 112 15.56 -3.53 -14.33
C TYR A 112 16.22 -3.53 -15.71
N ALA A 113 17.56 -3.44 -15.79
CA ALA A 113 18.28 -3.49 -17.07
C ALA A 113 18.18 -4.87 -17.76
N GLU A 114 18.09 -5.93 -16.94
CA GLU A 114 18.01 -7.32 -17.38
C GLU A 114 16.59 -7.73 -17.78
N THR A 115 15.58 -7.11 -17.17
CA THR A 115 14.17 -7.40 -17.44
C THR A 115 13.73 -6.74 -18.76
N LYS A 116 13.21 -7.51 -19.72
CA LYS A 116 12.79 -6.98 -21.04
C LYS A 116 11.28 -6.76 -21.15
N ASN A 117 10.50 -7.48 -20.35
CA ASN A 117 9.06 -7.34 -20.33
C ASN A 117 8.65 -6.04 -19.63
N GLN A 118 8.04 -5.13 -20.39
CA GLN A 118 7.58 -3.83 -19.88
C GLN A 118 6.43 -3.97 -18.88
N ALA A 119 5.60 -5.01 -19.01
CA ALA A 119 4.50 -5.25 -18.07
C ALA A 119 5.03 -5.65 -16.68
N ASP A 120 6.10 -6.45 -16.64
CA ASP A 120 6.74 -6.86 -15.37
C ASP A 120 7.42 -5.67 -14.68
N ILE A 121 8.07 -4.79 -15.46
CA ILE A 121 8.64 -3.54 -14.94
C ILE A 121 7.54 -2.61 -14.41
N LEU A 122 6.45 -2.41 -15.15
CA LEU A 122 5.34 -1.58 -14.69
C LEU A 122 4.67 -2.17 -13.44
N GLY A 123 4.59 -3.49 -13.37
CA GLY A 123 4.01 -4.25 -12.27
C GLY A 123 4.71 -4.04 -10.93
N THR A 124 5.99 -3.63 -10.91
CA THR A 124 6.70 -3.32 -9.66
C THR A 124 6.28 -1.98 -9.05
N PHE A 125 5.59 -1.12 -9.80
CA PHE A 125 5.16 0.21 -9.36
C PHE A 125 3.65 0.36 -9.26
N SER A 126 2.89 -0.33 -10.13
CA SER A 126 1.46 -0.15 -10.27
C SER A 126 0.76 -1.42 -10.73
N THR A 127 -0.54 -1.51 -10.49
CA THR A 127 -1.37 -2.62 -10.93
C THR A 127 -1.87 -2.39 -12.35
N GLY A 128 -1.86 -3.46 -13.16
CA GLY A 128 -2.41 -3.48 -14.52
C GLY A 128 -3.42 -4.61 -14.67
N PRO A 129 -4.52 -4.40 -15.42
CA PRO A 129 -5.50 -5.46 -15.63
C PRO A 129 -4.93 -6.56 -16.53
N ALA A 130 -5.16 -7.83 -16.17
CA ALA A 130 -4.77 -8.97 -17.00
C ALA A 130 -5.51 -8.98 -18.34
N ILE A 131 -6.81 -8.65 -18.32
CA ILE A 131 -7.64 -8.44 -19.51
C ILE A 131 -8.29 -7.06 -19.38
N ARG A 132 -8.18 -6.26 -20.44
CA ARG A 132 -8.75 -4.91 -20.46
C ARG A 132 -10.25 -4.98 -20.71
N HIS A 133 -11.03 -4.96 -19.63
CA HIS A 133 -12.47 -4.77 -19.66
C HIS A 133 -12.87 -3.80 -18.54
N THR A 134 -12.93 -2.51 -18.86
CA THR A 134 -13.08 -1.41 -17.89
C THR A 134 -14.22 -1.59 -16.90
N PRO A 135 -15.44 -2.03 -17.30
CA PRO A 135 -16.52 -2.22 -16.35
C PRO A 135 -16.23 -3.32 -15.31
N SER A 136 -15.73 -4.47 -15.73
CA SER A 136 -15.40 -5.57 -14.81
C SER A 136 -14.25 -5.22 -13.89
N ASN A 137 -13.23 -4.56 -14.44
CA ASN A 137 -12.06 -4.12 -13.67
C ASN A 137 -12.44 -3.04 -12.64
N LEU A 138 -13.39 -2.15 -12.97
CA LEU A 138 -13.91 -1.19 -11.99
C LEU A 138 -14.70 -1.89 -10.88
N ILE A 139 -15.54 -2.86 -11.22
CA ILE A 139 -16.30 -3.63 -10.22
C ILE A 139 -15.36 -4.37 -9.27
N SER A 140 -14.27 -4.98 -9.77
CA SER A 140 -13.31 -5.68 -8.91
C SER A 140 -12.63 -4.75 -7.91
N GLU A 141 -12.23 -3.54 -8.33
CA GLU A 141 -11.62 -2.55 -7.44
C GLU A 141 -12.60 -2.02 -6.40
N ILE A 142 -13.87 -1.78 -6.79
CA ILE A 142 -14.93 -1.36 -5.86
C ILE A 142 -15.17 -2.44 -4.79
N VAL A 143 -15.36 -3.68 -5.21
CA VAL A 143 -15.63 -4.80 -4.29
C VAL A 143 -14.43 -5.04 -3.38
N GLY A 144 -13.21 -5.08 -3.93
CA GLY A 144 -11.99 -5.27 -3.16
C GLY A 144 -11.79 -4.16 -2.11
N THR A 145 -12.00 -2.90 -2.50
CA THR A 145 -11.89 -1.76 -1.58
C THR A 145 -12.99 -1.78 -0.51
N ALA A 146 -14.23 -2.14 -0.87
CA ALA A 146 -15.33 -2.25 0.09
C ALA A 146 -15.06 -3.33 1.14
N VAL A 147 -14.51 -4.48 0.74
CA VAL A 147 -14.11 -5.54 1.67
C VAL A 147 -12.96 -5.07 2.57
N LEU A 148 -11.98 -4.34 2.03
CA LEU A 148 -10.87 -3.79 2.80
C LEU A 148 -11.34 -2.78 3.87
N THR A 149 -12.19 -1.83 3.48
CA THR A 149 -12.71 -0.81 4.41
C THR A 149 -13.65 -1.41 5.45
N ALA A 150 -14.51 -2.35 5.06
CA ALA A 150 -15.37 -3.09 5.99
C ALA A 150 -14.57 -3.96 6.96
N GLY A 151 -13.58 -4.70 6.45
CA GLY A 151 -12.67 -5.51 7.28
C GLY A 151 -11.94 -4.66 8.31
N ARG A 152 -11.43 -3.49 7.92
CA ARG A 152 -10.86 -2.52 8.87
C ARG A 152 -11.91 -2.08 9.89
N GLY A 153 -13.11 -1.69 9.46
CA GLY A 153 -14.18 -1.25 10.35
C GLY A 153 -14.63 -2.32 11.36
N CYS A 154 -14.54 -3.60 11.02
CA CYS A 154 -14.94 -4.69 11.92
C CYS A 154 -13.82 -5.17 12.84
N PHE A 155 -12.57 -5.23 12.37
CA PHE A 155 -11.44 -5.79 13.13
C PHE A 155 -10.60 -4.74 13.86
N TRP A 156 -10.48 -3.54 13.29
CA TRP A 156 -9.56 -2.50 13.80
C TRP A 156 -10.04 -1.72 15.03
N PRO A 157 -11.36 -1.45 15.24
CA PRO A 157 -11.81 -0.74 16.44
C PRO A 157 -11.45 -1.47 17.74
N CYS A 158 -11.33 -2.80 17.72
CA CYS A 158 -11.00 -3.60 18.90
C CYS A 158 -9.51 -3.66 19.23
N CYS A 159 -8.60 -3.34 18.30
CA CYS A 159 -7.16 -3.51 18.50
C CYS A 159 -6.42 -2.22 18.92
N ILE A 160 -7.00 -1.04 18.70
CA ILE A 160 -6.35 0.27 18.98
C ILE A 160 -7.26 1.23 19.76
N SER A 161 -8.35 0.72 20.34
CA SER A 161 -8.99 1.39 21.46
C SER A 161 -8.11 1.22 22.71
N PRO A 162 -7.60 2.31 23.34
CA PRO A 162 -7.12 2.22 24.72
C PRO A 162 -8.26 1.84 25.67
#